data_AF-A0AAP5IBZ7-F1
#
_entry.id   AF-A0AAP5IBZ7-F1
#
_cell.length_a   1.000
_cell.length_b   1.000
_cell.length_c   1.000
_cell.angle_alpha   90.00
_cell.angle_beta   90.00
_cell.angle_gamma   90.00
#
_symmetry.space_group_name_H-M   'P 1'
#
loop_
_entity.id
_entity.type
_entity.pdbx_description
1 polymer ?
#
loop_
_entity_poly.entity_id
_entity_poly.type
_entity_poly.pdbx_seq_one_letter_code
_entity_poly.pdbx_strand_id
1 'polypeptide(L)' 'MTRKYMLRVRLTEQEKERLQAEADRRAVSMSEVVQDYCKRLPKPDKS' A
#
# COMPACT_ATOMS: atom_id res chain seq x y z
N MET A 1 -3.79 11.78 -11.34
CA MET A 1 -3.41 10.64 -12.22
C MET A 1 -4.36 9.49 -11.93
N THR A 2 -4.91 8.87 -12.97
CA THR A 2 -5.83 7.72 -12.81
C THR A 2 -5.03 6.46 -12.49
N ARG A 3 -5.41 5.73 -11.43
CA ARG A 3 -4.79 4.45 -11.07
C ARG A 3 -5.31 3.38 -12.04
N LYS A 4 -4.43 2.80 -12.86
CA LYS A 4 -4.79 1.84 -13.93
C LYS A 4 -4.49 0.37 -13.58
N TYR A 5 -3.51 0.13 -12.71
CA TYR A 5 -3.00 -1.21 -12.41
C TYR A 5 -3.50 -1.71 -11.05
N MET A 6 -3.70 -3.02 -10.94
CA MET A 6 -4.13 -3.69 -9.71
C MET A 6 -3.01 -4.57 -9.15
N LEU A 7 -2.81 -4.50 -7.83
CA LEU A 7 -1.88 -5.36 -7.10
C LEU A 7 -2.67 -6.32 -6.22
N ARG A 8 -2.52 -7.63 -6.42
CA ARG A 8 -3.11 -8.68 -5.57
C ARG A 8 -1.99 -9.35 -4.79
N VAL A 9 -2.02 -9.27 -3.47
CA VAL A 9 -0.99 -9.84 -2.57
C VAL A 9 -1.67 -10.80 -1.59
N ARG A 10 -1.02 -11.92 -1.30
CA ARG A 10 -1.41 -12.81 -0.21
C ARG A 10 -0.74 -12.33 1.07
N LEU A 11 -1.52 -12.16 2.13
CA LEU A 11 -1.04 -11.76 3.44
C LEU A 11 -1.35 -12.89 4.44
N THR A 12 -0.46 -13.07 5.40
CA THR A 12 -0.79 -13.75 6.65
C THR A 12 -1.80 -12.93 7.45
N GLU A 13 -2.45 -13.56 8.43
CA GLU A 13 -3.39 -12.87 9.33
C GLU A 13 -2.70 -11.70 10.05
N GLN A 14 -1.52 -11.92 10.60
CA GLN A 14 -0.75 -10.90 11.31
C GLN A 14 -0.36 -9.72 10.42
N GLU A 15 0.01 -9.95 9.15
CA GLU A 15 0.31 -8.86 8.22
C GLU A 15 -0.93 -8.04 7.88
N LYS A 16 -2.08 -8.71 7.68
CA LYS A 16 -3.36 -8.04 7.44
C LYS A 16 -3.77 -7.19 8.64
N GLU A 17 -3.67 -7.70 9.85
CA GLU A 17 -3.98 -6.96 11.09
C GLU A 17 -3.11 -5.72 11.24
N ARG A 18 -1.80 -5.85 11.03
CA ARG A 18 -0.87 -4.70 11.06
C ARG A 18 -1.24 -3.65 10.01
N LEU A 19 -1.60 -4.08 8.80
CA LEU A 19 -2.00 -3.17 7.73
C LEU A 19 -3.31 -2.45 8.06
N GLN A 20 -4.29 -3.17 8.63
CA GLN A 20 -5.56 -2.60 9.06
C GLN A 20 -5.37 -1.61 10.21
N ALA A 21 -4.60 -1.96 11.24
CA ALA A 21 -4.34 -1.07 12.37
C ALA A 21 -3.66 0.24 11.92
N GLU A 22 -2.74 0.18 10.95
CA GLU A 22 -2.10 1.38 10.41
C GLU A 22 -3.05 2.23 9.56
N ALA A 23 -3.95 1.58 8.81
CA ALA A 23 -5.01 2.26 8.06
C ALA A 23 -5.97 3.00 9.00
N ASP A 24 -6.41 2.34 10.07
CA ASP A 24 -7.29 2.90 11.10
C ASP A 24 -6.63 4.07 11.84
N ARG A 25 -5.35 3.91 12.24
CA ARG A 25 -4.56 4.96 12.91
C ARG A 25 -4.46 6.24 12.09
N ARG A 26 -4.45 6.11 10.76
CA ARG A 26 -4.34 7.23 9.82
C ARG A 26 -5.69 7.69 9.26
N ALA A 27 -6.79 7.01 9.60
CA ALA A 27 -8.12 7.22 9.02
C ALA A 27 -8.15 7.15 7.47
N VAL A 28 -7.42 6.19 6.91
CA VAL A 28 -7.33 5.94 5.46
C VAL A 28 -7.63 4.47 5.14
N SER A 29 -7.76 4.12 3.87
CA SER A 29 -7.91 2.72 3.47
C SER A 29 -6.58 1.96 3.51
N MET A 30 -6.63 0.63 3.70
CA MET A 30 -5.43 -0.24 3.55
C MET A 30 -4.74 -0.06 2.19
N SER A 31 -5.52 0.18 1.13
CA SER A 31 -4.99 0.45 -0.21
C SER A 31 -4.18 1.74 -0.26
N GLU A 32 -4.58 2.78 0.46
CA GLU A 32 -3.82 4.03 0.54
C GLU A 32 -2.51 3.86 1.30
N VAL A 33 -2.49 3.04 2.35
CA VAL A 33 -1.23 2.71 3.06
C VAL A 33 -0.23 2.07 2.09
N VAL A 34 -0.67 1.12 1.27
CA VAL A 34 0.19 0.47 0.25
C VAL A 34 0.62 1.47 -0.82
N GLN A 35 -0.27 2.34 -1.28
CA GLN A 35 0.06 3.34 -2.29
C GLN A 35 1.05 4.38 -1.77
N ASP A 36 0.91 4.80 -0.52
CA ASP A 36 1.85 5.71 0.13
C ASP A 36 3.23 5.06 0.30
N TYR A 37 3.27 3.76 0.58
CA TYR A 37 4.50 3.01 0.53
C TYR A 37 5.12 3.06 -0.88
N CYS A 38 4.34 2.81 -1.94
CA CYS A 38 4.82 2.92 -3.32
C CYS A 38 5.36 4.32 -3.67
N LYS A 39 4.78 5.40 -3.13
CA LYS A 39 5.26 6.78 -3.35
C LYS A 39 6.64 7.05 -2.74
N ARG A 40 7.03 6.29 -1.71
CA ARG A 40 8.33 6.42 -1.02
C ARG A 40 9.45 5.63 -1.70
N LEU A 41 9.10 4.71 -2.58
CA LEU A 41 10.08 3.94 -3.34
C LEU A 41 10.87 4.87 -4.29
N PRO A 42 12.15 4.58 -4.53
CA PRO A 42 12.93 5.34 -5.50
C PRO A 42 12.26 5.26 -6.88
N LYS A 43 12.35 6.34 -7.65
CA LYS A 43 11.88 6.31 -9.05
C LYS A 43 12.71 5.26 -9.79
N PRO A 44 12.09 4.33 -10.53
CA PRO A 44 12.84 3.39 -11.33
C PRO A 44 13.70 4.17 -12.32
N ASP A 45 15.00 3.85 -12.36
CA ASP A 45 15.90 4.43 -13.34
C ASP A 45 15.43 3.98 -14.72
N LYS A 46 15.10 4.94 -15.58
CA LYS A 46 14.72 4.65 -16.97
C LYS A 46 16.01 4.70 -17.79
N SER A 47 16.80 3.63 -17.71
CA SER A 47 17.88 3.37 -18.66
C SER A 47 17.33 3.04 -20.05
#